data_AF-A0A6P0X835-F1
#
_entry.id   AF-A0A6P0X835-F1
#
_cell.length_a   1.000
_cell.length_b   1.000
_cell.length_c   1.000
_cell.angle_alpha   90.00
_cell.angle_beta   90.00
_cell.angle_gamma   90.00
#
_symmetry.space_group_name_H-M   'P 1'
#
loop_
_entity.id
_entity.type
_entity.pdbx_description
1 polymer ?
#
loop_
_entity_poly.entity_id
_entity_poly.type
_entity_poly.pdbx_seq_one_letter_code
_entity_poly.pdbx_strand_id
1 'polypeptide(L)'
;MLIIKQLKSAPLSTITIIAAIILFICSSTRHLLFQSTAFEMGIYDQVTYLISQGLPPISSFLEVHHLGNHAAWSMYPVALLYKIYPSVYWLLLIQAICLAIGTIPTWSLARHAGLNKKLAFAMAIVYLSYPVIFNLNL
;
A
#
# COMPACT_ATOMS: atom_id res chain seq x y z
N MET A 1 -25.45 -1.29 -9.68
CA MET A 1 -25.07 -2.33 -10.68
C MET A 1 -24.14 -1.83 -11.80
N LEU A 2 -24.21 -0.57 -12.23
CA LEU A 2 -23.34 0.01 -13.28
C LEU A 2 -21.85 0.14 -12.89
N ILE A 3 -21.55 0.48 -11.63
CA ILE A 3 -20.18 0.67 -11.13
C ILE A 3 -19.37 -0.65 -11.19
N ILE A 4 -19.97 -1.77 -10.76
CA ILE A 4 -19.30 -3.09 -10.77
C ILE A 4 -19.08 -3.60 -12.20
N LYS A 5 -19.99 -3.31 -13.14
CA LYS A 5 -19.82 -3.66 -14.56
C LYS A 5 -18.67 -2.90 -15.22
N GLN A 6 -18.45 -1.66 -14.80
CA GLN A 6 -17.35 -0.83 -15.26
C GLN A 6 -15.99 -1.35 -14.74
N LEU A 7 -15.92 -1.79 -13.48
CA LEU A 7 -14.72 -2.39 -12.88
C LEU A 7 -14.20 -3.65 -13.59
N LYS A 8 -15.08 -4.40 -14.28
CA LYS A 8 -14.72 -5.63 -15.02
C LYS A 8 -14.07 -5.36 -16.38
N SER A 9 -13.17 -4.37 -16.47
CA SER A 9 -12.28 -4.29 -17.64
C SER A 9 -11.03 -5.12 -17.35
N ALA A 10 -10.89 -6.27 -18.03
CA ALA A 10 -9.70 -7.11 -17.99
C ALA A 10 -8.36 -6.33 -18.04
N PRO A 11 -8.22 -5.27 -18.88
CA PRO A 11 -7.00 -4.47 -18.87
C PRO A 11 -6.75 -3.72 -17.55
N LEU A 12 -7.77 -3.22 -16.85
CA LEU A 12 -7.56 -2.47 -15.59
C LEU A 12 -6.99 -3.38 -14.51
N SER A 13 -7.62 -4.56 -14.30
CA SER A 13 -7.16 -5.51 -13.29
C SER A 13 -5.72 -5.96 -13.57
N THR A 14 -5.36 -6.18 -14.83
CA THR A 14 -4.00 -6.54 -15.22
C THR A 14 -3.02 -5.40 -14.89
N ILE A 15 -3.36 -4.15 -15.21
CA ILE A 15 -2.53 -2.98 -14.87
C ILE A 15 -2.34 -2.89 -13.34
N THR A 16 -3.41 -3.03 -12.56
CA THR A 16 -3.36 -2.98 -11.09
C THR A 16 -2.46 -4.08 -10.53
N ILE A 17 -2.59 -5.33 -10.99
CA ILE A 17 -1.80 -6.46 -10.52
C ILE A 17 -0.33 -6.30 -10.89
N ILE A 18 -0.04 -5.94 -12.14
CA ILE A 18 1.35 -5.69 -12.60
C ILE A 18 1.98 -4.56 -11.78
N ALA A 19 1.25 -3.47 -11.55
CA ALA A 19 1.73 -2.36 -10.74
C ALA A 19 2.05 -2.80 -9.31
N ALA A 20 1.17 -3.56 -8.66
CA ALA A 20 1.43 -4.07 -7.30
C ALA A 20 2.69 -4.94 -7.24
N ILE A 21 2.90 -5.81 -8.23
CA ILE A 21 4.10 -6.66 -8.32
C ILE A 21 5.36 -5.81 -8.51
N ILE A 22 5.35 -4.86 -9.45
CA ILE A 22 6.50 -3.98 -9.69
C ILE A 22 6.83 -3.16 -8.44
N LEU A 23 5.82 -2.54 -7.82
CA LEU A 23 5.99 -1.74 -6.61
C LEU A 23 6.56 -2.60 -5.47
N PHE A 24 6.04 -3.81 -5.26
CA PHE A 24 6.54 -4.72 -4.24
C PHE A 24 7.99 -5.16 -4.48
N ILE A 25 8.34 -5.48 -5.73
CA ILE A 25 9.73 -5.83 -6.08
C ILE A 25 10.65 -4.63 -5.82
N CYS A 26 10.28 -3.44 -6.28
CA CYS A 26 11.10 -2.23 -6.10
C CYS A 26 11.33 -1.91 -4.62
N SER A 27 10.29 -1.91 -3.79
CA SER A 27 10.43 -1.60 -2.36
C SER A 27 11.21 -2.69 -1.62
N SER A 28 10.99 -3.97 -1.97
CA SER A 28 11.74 -5.10 -1.41
C SER A 28 13.22 -5.05 -1.78
N THR A 29 13.55 -4.77 -3.04
CA THR A 29 14.94 -4.62 -3.48
C THR A 29 15.61 -3.44 -2.79
N ARG A 30 14.92 -2.31 -2.68
CA ARG A 30 15.44 -1.13 -1.95
C ARG A 30 15.71 -1.44 -0.48
N HIS A 31 14.82 -2.21 0.17
CA HIS A 31 15.03 -2.67 1.54
C HIS A 31 16.23 -3.61 1.67
N LEU A 32 16.36 -4.59 0.78
CA LEU A 32 17.50 -5.52 0.73
C LEU A 32 18.85 -4.82 0.50
N LEU A 33 18.84 -3.71 -0.23
CA LEU A 33 20.01 -2.87 -0.47
C LEU A 33 20.29 -1.87 0.67
N PHE A 34 19.54 -1.94 1.78
CA PHE A 34 19.62 -1.01 2.91
C PHE A 34 19.38 0.47 2.53
N GLN A 35 18.56 0.69 1.50
CA GLN A 35 18.23 2.03 1.00
C GLN A 35 16.82 2.49 1.41
N SER A 36 16.06 1.67 2.14
CA SER A 36 14.73 2.02 2.66
C SER A 36 14.80 3.01 3.82
N THR A 37 13.75 3.81 4.02
CA THR A 37 13.66 4.76 5.14
C THR A 37 13.48 4.00 6.46
N ALA A 38 14.57 3.81 7.20
CA ALA A 38 14.59 2.95 8.38
C ALA A 38 13.74 3.47 9.55
N PHE A 39 13.55 4.78 9.67
CA PHE A 39 12.86 5.38 10.82
C PHE A 39 11.37 5.01 10.87
N GLU A 40 10.59 5.39 9.85
CA GLU A 40 9.16 5.08 9.79
C GLU A 40 8.93 3.57 9.72
N MET A 41 9.70 2.87 8.88
CA MET A 41 9.59 1.43 8.72
C MET A 41 9.86 0.69 10.03
N GLY A 42 10.87 1.10 10.80
CA GLY A 42 11.20 0.50 12.10
C GLY A 42 10.10 0.72 13.15
N ILE A 43 9.48 1.89 13.17
CA ILE A 43 8.32 2.17 14.03
C ILE A 43 7.19 1.20 13.68
N TYR A 44 6.79 1.12 12.41
CA TYR A 44 5.65 0.31 11.98
C TYR A 44 5.92 -1.20 12.09
N ASP A 45 7.13 -1.68 11.81
CA ASP A 45 7.52 -3.08 11.99
C ASP A 45 7.45 -3.48 13.48
N GLN A 46 8.05 -2.68 14.36
CA GLN A 46 8.06 -2.94 15.80
C GLN A 46 6.65 -2.91 16.41
N VAL A 47 5.84 -1.88 16.13
CA VAL A 47 4.48 -1.81 16.70
C VAL A 47 3.62 -2.96 16.17
N THR A 48 3.74 -3.33 14.90
CA THR A 48 2.97 -4.46 14.33
C THR A 48 3.35 -5.77 15.01
N TYR A 49 4.65 -5.98 15.23
CA TYR A 49 5.14 -7.12 15.99
C TYR A 49 4.56 -7.12 17.41
N LEU A 50 4.64 -6.02 18.16
CA LEU A 50 4.09 -5.93 19.51
C LEU A 50 2.58 -6.22 19.56
N ILE A 51 1.80 -5.67 18.63
CA ILE A 51 0.36 -5.97 18.51
C ILE A 51 0.15 -7.46 18.29
N SER A 52 0.95 -8.09 17.41
CA SER A 52 0.82 -9.53 17.11
C SER A 52 1.07 -10.43 18.32
N GLN A 53 1.89 -9.96 19.26
CA GLN A 53 2.22 -10.63 20.52
C GLN A 53 1.25 -10.27 21.66
N GLY A 54 0.27 -9.39 21.43
CA GLY A 54 -0.62 -8.88 22.48
C GLY A 54 0.09 -7.96 23.49
N LEU A 55 1.24 -7.39 23.11
CA LEU A 55 1.99 -6.45 23.92
C LEU A 55 1.56 -4.99 23.62
N PRO A 56 1.79 -4.05 24.55
CA PRO A 56 1.55 -2.63 24.30
C PRO A 56 2.33 -2.15 23.07
N PRO A 57 1.68 -1.58 22.04
CA PRO A 57 2.34 -1.11 20.83
C PRO A 57 3.05 0.24 21.06
N ILE A 58 4.09 0.21 21.88
CA ILE A 58 4.93 1.36 22.21
C ILE A 58 6.26 1.14 21.50
N SER A 59 6.54 1.94 20.47
CA SER A 59 7.81 1.85 19.75
C SER A 59 8.93 2.45 20.59
N SER A 60 10.11 1.84 20.56
CA SER A 60 11.32 2.39 21.18
C SER A 60 11.83 3.67 20.51
N PHE A 61 11.31 4.03 19.33
CA PHE A 61 11.65 5.29 18.65
C PHE A 61 10.81 6.47 19.13
N LEU A 62 9.55 6.24 19.48
CA LEU A 62 8.59 7.30 19.81
C LEU A 62 8.17 7.30 21.28
N GLU A 63 8.30 6.17 21.97
CA GLU A 63 7.95 5.97 23.38
C GLU A 63 6.50 6.36 23.74
N VAL A 64 5.62 6.42 22.73
CA VAL A 64 4.18 6.63 22.89
C VAL A 64 3.41 5.43 22.36
N HIS A 65 2.23 5.20 22.93
CA HIS A 65 1.31 4.18 22.42
C HIS A 65 0.92 4.51 20.97
N HIS A 66 0.94 3.52 20.09
CA HIS A 66 0.72 3.71 18.64
C HIS A 66 -0.58 4.44 18.28
N LEU A 67 -1.68 4.14 18.98
CA LEU A 67 -2.95 4.86 18.81
C LEU A 67 -2.87 6.34 19.21
N GLY A 68 -1.98 6.71 20.15
CA GLY A 68 -1.71 8.09 20.52
C GLY A 68 -0.82 8.84 19.53
N ASN A 69 -0.12 8.13 18.63
CA ASN A 69 0.76 8.74 17.63
C ASN A 69 -0.08 9.43 16.53
N HIS A 70 -1.02 8.73 15.90
CA HIS A 70 -1.94 9.30 14.90
C HIS A 70 -3.23 8.47 14.72
N ALA A 71 -3.72 7.80 15.77
CA ALA A 71 -4.85 6.87 15.67
C ALA A 71 -4.69 5.85 14.51
N ALA A 72 -3.49 5.25 14.40
CA ALA A 72 -3.11 4.36 13.32
C ALA A 72 -3.69 2.94 13.49
N TRP A 73 -5.02 2.83 13.42
CA TRP A 73 -5.76 1.58 13.59
C TRP A 73 -5.42 0.50 12.56
N SER A 74 -4.91 0.90 11.39
CA SER A 74 -4.61 0.00 10.28
C SER A 74 -3.62 -1.11 10.65
N MET A 75 -2.78 -0.91 11.67
CA MET A 75 -1.77 -1.90 12.05
C MET A 75 -2.34 -3.11 12.79
N TYR A 76 -3.53 -3.00 13.38
CA TYR A 76 -4.17 -4.12 14.09
C TYR A 76 -4.53 -5.29 13.16
N PRO A 77 -5.23 -5.08 12.02
CA PRO A 77 -5.46 -6.17 11.08
C PRO A 77 -4.15 -6.67 10.45
N VAL A 78 -3.17 -5.79 10.20
CA VAL A 78 -1.85 -6.18 9.65
C VAL A 78 -1.09 -7.10 10.62
N ALA A 79 -1.23 -6.89 11.93
CA ALA A 79 -0.59 -7.72 12.96
C ALA A 79 -1.03 -9.19 12.94
N LEU A 80 -2.18 -9.51 12.34
CA LEU A 80 -2.59 -10.90 12.13
C LEU A 80 -1.63 -11.65 11.21
N LEU A 81 -1.01 -10.98 10.23
CA LEU A 81 0.00 -11.57 9.36
C LEU A 81 1.30 -11.83 10.12
N TYR A 82 1.67 -10.94 11.05
CA TYR A 82 2.86 -11.10 11.90
C TYR A 82 2.71 -12.26 12.89
N LYS A 83 1.47 -12.62 13.24
CA LYS A 83 1.19 -13.82 14.03
C LYS A 83 1.50 -15.12 13.26
N ILE A 84 1.41 -15.09 11.93
CA ILE A 84 1.80 -16.21 11.06
C ILE A 84 3.33 -16.21 10.89
N TYR A 85 3.88 -15.08 10.46
CA TYR A 85 5.31 -14.89 10.26
C TYR A 85 5.67 -13.39 10.38
N PRO A 86 6.43 -12.98 11.42
CA PRO A 86 6.77 -11.57 11.62
C PRO A 86 7.80 -11.13 10.58
N SER A 87 7.38 -10.25 9.67
CA SER A 87 8.21 -9.83 8.56
C SER A 87 7.79 -8.47 7.99
N VAL A 88 8.78 -7.59 7.80
CA VAL A 88 8.60 -6.27 7.18
C VAL A 88 8.05 -6.36 5.74
N TYR A 89 8.27 -7.47 5.03
CA TYR A 89 7.77 -7.66 3.67
C TYR A 89 6.24 -7.68 3.60
N TRP A 90 5.53 -7.99 4.70
CA TRP A 90 4.08 -7.79 4.76
C TRP A 90 3.68 -6.33 4.62
N LEU A 91 4.43 -5.42 5.27
CA LEU A 91 4.17 -3.98 5.17
C LEU A 91 4.38 -3.49 3.74
N LEU A 92 5.50 -3.89 3.14
CA LEU A 92 5.84 -3.56 1.75
C LEU A 92 4.80 -4.08 0.76
N LEU A 93 4.32 -5.32 0.94
CA LEU A 93 3.31 -5.93 0.08
C LEU A 93 1.97 -5.19 0.19
N ILE A 94 1.52 -4.90 1.41
CA ILE A 94 0.25 -4.21 1.64
C ILE A 94 0.30 -2.79 1.06
N GLN A 95 1.40 -2.06 1.28
CA GLN A 95 1.61 -0.73 0.73
C GLN A 95 1.58 -0.74 -0.81
N ALA A 96 2.28 -1.69 -1.44
CA ALA A 96 2.28 -1.85 -2.89
C ALA A 96 0.87 -2.14 -3.44
N ILE A 97 0.09 -3.00 -2.78
CA ILE A 97 -1.30 -3.29 -3.15
C ILE A 97 -2.18 -2.05 -2.99
N CYS A 98 -2.10 -1.36 -1.85
CA CYS A 98 -2.88 -0.15 -1.58
C CYS A 98 -2.62 0.94 -2.62
N LEU A 99 -1.35 1.18 -2.96
CA LEU A 99 -0.98 2.16 -3.99
C LEU A 99 -1.47 1.75 -5.37
N ALA A 100 -1.30 0.47 -5.75
CA ALA A 100 -1.75 -0.03 -7.05
C ALA A 100 -3.28 0.05 -7.20
N ILE A 101 -4.04 -0.27 -6.15
CA ILE A 101 -5.51 -0.21 -6.16
C ILE A 101 -6.02 1.21 -6.45
N GLY A 102 -5.24 2.28 -6.21
CA GLY A 102 -5.62 3.64 -6.60
C GLY A 102 -5.87 3.85 -8.09
N THR A 103 -5.42 2.92 -8.96
CA THR A 103 -5.84 2.85 -10.37
C THR A 103 -7.35 2.68 -10.54
N ILE A 104 -8.00 1.96 -9.62
CA ILE A 104 -9.42 1.65 -9.65
C ILE A 104 -10.29 2.90 -9.46
N PRO A 105 -10.18 3.67 -8.36
CA PRO A 105 -10.94 4.91 -8.20
C PRO A 105 -10.55 5.94 -9.26
N THR A 106 -9.27 6.04 -9.67
CA THR A 106 -8.85 6.94 -10.75
C THR A 106 -9.58 6.65 -12.05
N TRP A 107 -9.61 5.38 -12.46
CA TRP A 107 -10.33 4.95 -13.66
C TRP A 107 -11.84 5.20 -13.51
N SER A 108 -12.42 4.88 -12.36
CA SER A 108 -13.85 5.08 -12.09
C SER A 108 -14.25 6.55 -12.18
N LEU A 109 -13.44 7.45 -11.59
CA LEU A 109 -13.67 8.89 -11.64
C LEU A 109 -13.50 9.43 -13.06
N ALA A 110 -12.50 8.98 -13.81
CA ALA A 110 -12.33 9.36 -15.22
C ALA A 110 -13.56 8.94 -16.06
N ARG A 111 -14.06 7.71 -15.86
CA ARG A 111 -15.28 7.23 -16.51
C ARG A 111 -16.52 8.04 -16.11
N HIS A 112 -16.62 8.42 -14.84
CA HIS A 112 -17.71 9.25 -14.34
C HIS A 112 -17.68 10.67 -14.93
N ALA A 113 -16.47 11.22 -15.15
CA ALA A 113 -16.25 12.51 -15.81
C ALA A 113 -16.49 12.48 -17.34
N GLY A 114 -16.96 11.36 -17.90
CA GLY A 114 -17.31 11.25 -19.33
C GLY A 114 -16.16 10.85 -20.25
N LEU A 115 -14.95 10.59 -19.73
CA LEU A 115 -13.83 10.14 -20.55
C LEU A 115 -14.14 8.77 -21.15
N ASN A 116 -13.76 8.57 -22.42
CA ASN A 116 -13.85 7.26 -23.06
C ASN A 116 -12.90 6.23 -22.38
N LYS A 117 -13.03 4.93 -22.70
CA LYS A 117 -12.26 3.88 -22.03
C LYS A 117 -10.75 4.09 -22.17
N LYS A 118 -10.28 4.49 -23.36
CA LYS A 118 -8.84 4.72 -23.64
C LYS A 118 -8.29 5.84 -22.75
N LEU A 119 -9.00 6.97 -22.67
CA LEU A 119 -8.61 8.10 -21.83
C LEU A 119 -8.67 7.74 -20.33
N ALA A 120 -9.66 6.97 -19.89
CA ALA A 120 -9.71 6.50 -18.50
C ALA A 120 -8.55 5.56 -18.15
N PHE A 121 -8.11 4.69 -19.07
CA PHE A 121 -6.88 3.91 -18.88
C PHE A 121 -5.65 4.79 -18.84
N ALA A 122 -5.55 5.78 -19.73
CA ALA A 122 -4.45 6.74 -19.70
C ALA A 122 -4.37 7.44 -18.33
N MET A 123 -5.51 7.83 -17.74
CA MET A 123 -5.53 8.42 -16.39
C MET A 123 -5.02 7.47 -15.30
N ALA A 124 -5.36 6.17 -15.37
CA ALA A 124 -4.82 5.19 -14.43
C ALA A 124 -3.29 5.03 -14.57
N ILE A 125 -2.76 5.09 -15.79
CA ILE A 125 -1.30 5.07 -16.03
C ILE A 125 -0.64 6.36 -15.55
N VAL A 126 -1.26 7.52 -15.77
CA VAL A 126 -0.78 8.82 -15.26
C VAL A 126 -0.70 8.80 -13.73
N TYR A 127 -1.73 8.26 -13.06
CA TYR A 127 -1.72 8.05 -11.61
C TYR A 127 -0.52 7.19 -11.18
N LEU A 128 -0.31 6.03 -11.80
CA LEU A 128 0.84 5.17 -11.47
C LEU A 128 2.19 5.81 -11.77
N SER A 129 2.23 6.70 -12.76
CA SER A 129 3.43 7.44 -13.18
C SER A 129 3.69 8.67 -12.32
N TYR A 130 2.77 9.01 -11.40
CA TYR A 130 2.93 10.16 -10.52
C TYR A 130 4.08 9.89 -9.54
N PRO A 131 5.13 10.74 -9.47
CA PRO A 131 6.32 10.46 -8.67
C PRO A 131 6.04 10.17 -7.20
N VAL A 132 4.97 10.74 -6.64
CA VAL A 132 4.56 10.49 -5.27
C VAL A 132 4.20 9.02 -5.03
N ILE A 133 3.66 8.30 -6.03
CA ILE A 133 3.36 6.86 -5.87
C ILE A 133 4.65 6.06 -5.67
N PHE A 134 5.71 6.37 -6.42
CA PHE A 134 7.01 5.73 -6.25
C PHE A 134 7.71 6.19 -4.97
N ASN A 135 7.67 7.48 -4.65
CA ASN A 135 8.29 8.05 -3.45
C ASN A 135 7.56 7.69 -2.16
N LEU A 136 6.28 7.30 -2.23
CA LEU A 136 5.59 6.68 -1.11
C LEU A 136 5.81 5.17 -1.07
N ASN A 137 6.08 4.53 -2.21
CA ASN A 137 6.41 3.11 -2.28
C ASN A 137 7.89 2.86 -1.94
N LEU A 138 8.24 3.22 -0.71
CA LEU A 138 9.59 3.33 -0.21
C LEU A 138 9.80 2.45 1.02
#